data_AF-X1PYU2-F1
#
_entry.id   AF-X1PYU2-F1
#
_cell.length_a   1.000
_cell.length_b   1.000
_cell.length_c   1.000
_cell.angle_alpha   90.00
_cell.angle_beta   90.00
_cell.angle_gamma   90.00
#
_symmetry.space_group_name_H-M   'P 1'
#
loop_
_entity.id
_entity.type
_entity.pdbx_description
1 polymer ?
#
loop_
_entity_poly.entity_id
_entity_poly.type
_entity_poly.pdbx_seq_one_letter_code
_entity_poly.pdbx_strand_id
1 'polypeptide(L)'
;MDPPQPWWRRLLGLVFRLFTQIICGTWGISDSQCGFKGFTKKAASKVFPKTKIYGFAFDPEVLVVAKKLGYKIKEIPITWKNDPESKVKFKNMVKMGIDLLKIRWNLITKKYKI
;
A
#
# COMPACT_ATOMS: atom_id res chain seq x y z
N MET A 1 -18.66 -6.60 -3.18
CA MET A 1 -17.75 -7.33 -4.09
C MET A 1 -18.48 -8.58 -4.49
N ASP A 2 -18.70 -8.75 -5.79
CA ASP A 2 -19.36 -9.92 -6.35
C ASP A 2 -18.33 -10.70 -7.18
N PRO A 3 -18.03 -11.97 -6.85
CA PRO A 3 -18.47 -12.73 -5.68
C PRO A 3 -17.85 -12.23 -4.35
N PRO A 4 -18.47 -12.53 -3.19
CA PRO A 4 -17.97 -12.13 -1.89
C PRO A 4 -16.63 -12.79 -1.57
N GLN A 5 -15.64 -12.00 -1.14
CA GLN A 5 -14.38 -12.56 -0.64
C GLN A 5 -14.60 -13.37 0.65
N PRO A 6 -13.85 -14.47 0.85
CA PRO A 6 -13.86 -15.25 2.09
C PRO A 6 -13.60 -14.39 3.33
N TRP A 7 -14.28 -14.69 4.43
CA TRP A 7 -14.20 -13.91 5.67
C TRP A 7 -12.76 -13.79 6.20
N TRP A 8 -11.95 -14.85 6.09
CA TRP A 8 -10.55 -14.84 6.54
C TRP A 8 -9.68 -13.89 5.71
N ARG A 9 -9.97 -13.74 4.41
CA ARG A 9 -9.29 -12.73 3.57
C ARG A 9 -9.66 -11.31 3.97
N ARG A 10 -10.93 -11.08 4.33
CA ARG A 10 -11.38 -9.79 4.85
C ARG A 10 -10.67 -9.43 6.15
N LEU A 11 -10.57 -10.39 7.08
CA LEU A 11 -9.85 -10.21 8.34
C LEU A 11 -8.36 -9.90 8.08
N LEU A 12 -7.70 -10.65 7.20
CA LEU A 12 -6.31 -10.38 6.83
C LEU A 12 -6.11 -8.99 6.23
N GLY A 13 -7.03 -8.55 5.36
CA GLY A 13 -7.01 -7.19 4.80
C GLY A 13 -7.15 -6.11 5.88
N LEU A 14 -8.06 -6.31 6.85
CA LEU A 14 -8.23 -5.40 7.99
C LEU A 14 -6.97 -5.32 8.86
N VAL A 15 -6.38 -6.46 9.20
CA VAL A 15 -5.13 -6.53 9.97
C VAL A 15 -4.00 -5.83 9.21
N PHE A 16 -3.86 -6.10 7.90
CA PHE A 16 -2.82 -5.47 7.09
C PHE A 16 -3.01 -3.96 6.99
N ARG A 17 -4.25 -3.49 6.84
CA ARG A 17 -4.58 -2.06 6.84
C ARG A 17 -4.11 -1.40 8.13
N LEU A 18 -4.51 -1.95 9.28
CA LEU A 18 -4.11 -1.44 10.59
C LEU A 18 -2.59 -1.45 10.75
N PHE A 19 -1.94 -2.54 10.38
CA PHE A 19 -0.49 -2.70 10.45
C PHE A 19 0.22 -1.62 9.62
N THR A 20 -0.25 -1.36 8.40
CA THR A 20 0.29 -0.31 7.52
C THR A 20 0.09 1.09 8.12
N GLN A 21 -1.10 1.37 8.65
CA GLN A 21 -1.42 2.67 9.26
C GLN A 21 -0.55 2.95 10.48
N ILE A 22 -0.37 1.97 11.36
CA ILE A 22 0.45 2.09 12.57
C ILE A 22 1.93 2.25 12.21
N ILE A 23 2.45 1.37 11.35
CA ILE A 23 3.88 1.33 11.05
C ILE A 23 4.30 2.52 10.20
N CYS A 24 3.54 2.85 9.16
CA CYS A 24 3.94 3.86 8.18
C CYS A 24 3.25 5.21 8.38
N GLY A 25 2.32 5.34 9.33
CA GLY A 25 1.60 6.59 9.62
C GLY A 25 0.62 7.00 8.52
N THR A 26 0.10 6.07 7.73
CA THR A 26 -0.83 6.31 6.61
C THR A 26 -2.29 6.48 7.05
N TRP A 27 -2.52 7.00 8.25
CA TRP A 27 -3.85 7.35 8.75
C TRP A 27 -4.66 8.16 7.72
N GLY A 28 -5.94 7.83 7.57
CA GLY A 28 -6.83 8.43 6.56
C GLY A 28 -6.79 7.75 5.19
N ILE A 29 -6.02 6.68 5.02
CA ILE A 29 -6.06 5.81 3.84
C ILE A 29 -6.64 4.46 4.26
N SER A 30 -7.78 4.11 3.70
CA SER A 30 -8.52 2.89 4.02
C SER A 30 -8.02 1.71 3.22
N ASP A 31 -7.65 1.91 1.95
CA ASP A 31 -7.12 0.86 1.08
C ASP A 31 -5.76 1.25 0.49
N SER A 32 -4.70 0.87 1.21
CA SER A 32 -3.33 1.09 0.76
C SER A 32 -2.85 0.06 -0.26
N GLN A 33 -3.52 -1.08 -0.37
CA GLN A 33 -3.13 -2.25 -1.17
C GLN A 33 -3.77 -2.29 -2.56
N CYS A 34 -4.81 -1.49 -2.79
CA CYS A 34 -5.45 -1.40 -4.10
C CYS A 34 -4.43 -0.99 -5.17
N GLY A 35 -4.25 -1.81 -6.21
CA GLY A 35 -3.33 -1.49 -7.31
C GLY A 35 -3.87 -0.42 -8.28
N PHE A 36 -5.16 -0.08 -8.19
CA PHE A 36 -5.77 0.92 -9.06
C PHE A 36 -5.60 2.32 -8.46
N LYS A 37 -4.59 3.06 -8.93
CA LYS A 37 -4.23 4.39 -8.43
C LYS A 37 -3.97 5.36 -9.56
N GLY A 38 -4.53 6.56 -9.46
CA GLY A 38 -4.24 7.69 -10.34
C GLY A 38 -3.23 8.64 -9.70
N PHE A 39 -2.28 9.15 -10.50
CA PHE A 39 -1.29 10.12 -10.05
C PHE A 39 -1.23 11.30 -11.02
N THR A 40 -1.07 12.52 -10.50
CA THR A 40 -0.66 13.64 -11.35
C THR A 40 0.77 13.43 -11.84
N LYS A 41 1.11 13.98 -13.01
CA LYS A 41 2.48 13.92 -13.56
C LYS A 41 3.54 14.38 -12.56
N LYS A 42 3.23 15.43 -11.77
CA LYS A 42 4.12 15.96 -10.73
C LYS A 42 4.30 14.99 -9.55
N ALA A 43 3.21 14.37 -9.08
CA ALA A 43 3.30 13.39 -8.00
C ALA A 43 4.09 12.17 -8.45
N ALA A 44 3.78 11.63 -9.63
CA ALA A 44 4.48 10.47 -10.18
C ALA A 44 6.00 10.70 -10.32
N SER A 45 6.42 11.83 -10.90
CA SER A 45 7.85 12.15 -11.11
C SER A 45 8.63 12.39 -9.83
N LYS A 46 7.97 12.71 -8.71
CA LYS A 46 8.62 12.94 -7.41
C LYS A 46 8.58 11.70 -6.50
N VAL A 47 7.54 10.88 -6.60
CA VAL A 47 7.29 9.75 -5.69
C VAL A 47 8.00 8.48 -6.19
N PHE A 48 7.80 8.08 -7.44
CA PHE A 48 8.30 6.80 -7.95
C PHE A 48 9.83 6.67 -7.95
N PRO A 49 10.62 7.72 -8.26
CA PRO A 49 12.08 7.59 -8.18
C PRO A 49 12.61 7.33 -6.76
N LYS A 50 11.79 7.57 -5.74
CA LYS A 50 12.15 7.38 -4.34
C LYS A 50 11.79 5.98 -3.83
N THR A 51 10.86 5.25 -4.46
CA THR A 51 10.47 3.91 -4.02
C THR A 51 11.64 2.94 -4.08
N LYS A 52 11.71 2.00 -3.13
CA LYS A 52 12.81 1.04 -2.98
C LYS A 52 12.31 -0.40 -2.90
N ILE A 53 11.00 -0.62 -2.79
CA ILE A 53 10.41 -1.94 -2.67
C ILE A 53 9.97 -2.44 -4.04
N TYR A 54 10.45 -3.62 -4.41
CA TYR A 54 10.10 -4.33 -5.63
C TYR A 54 9.28 -5.57 -5.25
N GLY A 55 7.96 -5.38 -5.13
CA GLY A 55 7.00 -6.40 -4.70
C GLY A 55 5.64 -5.79 -4.36
N PHE A 56 4.71 -6.59 -3.83
CA PHE A 56 3.35 -6.14 -3.51
C PHE A 56 3.27 -5.00 -2.47
N ALA A 57 4.31 -4.81 -1.65
CA ALA A 57 4.39 -3.68 -0.71
C ALA A 57 4.79 -2.34 -1.39
N PHE A 58 4.99 -2.34 -2.70
CA PHE A 58 5.13 -1.12 -3.50
C PHE A 58 3.89 -0.21 -3.38
N ASP A 59 2.69 -0.79 -3.42
CA ASP A 59 1.43 -0.03 -3.34
C ASP A 59 1.33 0.84 -2.08
N PRO A 60 1.57 0.31 -0.86
CA PRO A 60 1.65 1.15 0.32
C PRO A 60 2.89 2.07 0.33
N GLU A 61 4.05 1.65 -0.19
CA GLU A 61 5.26 2.49 -0.22
C GLU A 61 5.03 3.81 -0.97
N VAL A 62 4.44 3.74 -2.16
CA VAL A 62 4.15 4.92 -2.99
C VAL A 62 3.28 5.92 -2.22
N LEU A 63 2.26 5.43 -1.50
CA LEU A 63 1.37 6.29 -0.70
C LEU A 63 2.08 6.89 0.51
N VAL A 64 2.95 6.12 1.16
CA VAL A 64 3.77 6.60 2.28
C VAL A 64 4.67 7.75 1.84
N VAL A 65 5.40 7.56 0.73
CA VAL A 65 6.30 8.57 0.17
C VAL A 65 5.50 9.79 -0.28
N ALA A 66 4.37 9.61 -0.96
CA ALA A 66 3.49 10.70 -1.38
C ALA A 66 2.98 11.53 -0.19
N LYS A 67 2.52 10.87 0.87
CA LYS A 67 2.05 11.54 2.09
C LYS A 67 3.18 12.30 2.79
N LYS A 68 4.38 11.72 2.86
CA LYS A 68 5.57 12.38 3.44
C LYS A 68 6.04 13.59 2.63
N LEU A 69 5.87 13.56 1.32
CA LEU A 69 6.09 14.71 0.44
C LEU A 69 4.99 15.77 0.51
N GLY A 70 3.94 15.57 1.34
CA GLY A 70 2.85 16.53 1.51
C GLY A 70 1.77 16.47 0.43
N TYR A 71 1.73 15.43 -0.41
CA TYR A 71 0.64 15.28 -1.37
C TYR A 71 -0.67 14.88 -0.69
N LYS A 72 -1.77 15.48 -1.16
CA LYS A 72 -3.13 15.08 -0.75
C LYS A 72 -3.52 13.80 -1.48
N ILE A 73 -4.14 12.87 -0.74
CA ILE A 73 -4.62 11.59 -1.24
C ILE A 73 -6.12 11.56 -1.04
N LYS A 74 -6.87 11.19 -2.08
CA LYS A 74 -8.33 11.08 -2.04
C LYS A 74 -8.72 9.66 -2.48
N GLU A 75 -9.52 8.99 -1.67
CA GLU A 75 -10.12 7.70 -2.02
C GLU A 75 -11.38 7.95 -2.85
N ILE A 76 -11.48 7.26 -4.00
CA ILE A 76 -12.65 7.32 -4.88
C ILE A 76 -13.24 5.91 -4.90
N PRO A 77 -14.52 5.73 -4.52
CA PRO A 77 -15.15 4.43 -4.50
C PRO A 77 -15.27 3.91 -5.93
N ILE A 78 -14.91 2.63 -6.13
CA ILE A 78 -15.08 1.91 -7.38
C ILE A 78 -15.75 0.57 -7.11
N THR A 79 -16.53 0.09 -8.09
CA THR A 79 -17.07 -1.26 -8.04
C THR A 79 -16.00 -2.25 -8.47
N TRP A 80 -15.41 -2.94 -7.50
CA TRP A 80 -14.43 -3.99 -7.76
C TRP A 80 -15.11 -5.35 -7.90
N LYS A 81 -14.93 -5.99 -9.06
CA LYS A 81 -15.34 -7.38 -9.28
C LYS A 81 -14.22 -8.30 -8.80
N ASN A 82 -14.54 -9.21 -7.88
CA ASN A 82 -13.53 -10.06 -7.29
C ASN A 82 -13.16 -11.19 -8.25
N ASP A 83 -11.90 -11.31 -8.60
CA ASP A 83 -11.40 -12.48 -9.32
C ASP A 83 -11.11 -13.60 -8.30
N PRO A 84 -11.74 -14.78 -8.40
CA PRO A 84 -11.44 -15.91 -7.52
C PRO A 84 -9.99 -16.40 -7.65
N GLU A 85 -9.34 -16.18 -8.80
CA GLU A 85 -7.93 -16.51 -9.00
C GLU A 85 -7.03 -15.45 -8.35
N SER A 86 -6.40 -15.82 -7.24
CA SER A 86 -5.40 -14.98 -6.59
C SER A 86 -3.99 -15.42 -6.94
N LYS A 87 -3.20 -14.49 -7.49
CA LYS A 87 -1.75 -14.65 -7.63
C LYS A 87 -1.00 -14.43 -6.31
N VAL A 88 -1.69 -13.97 -5.25
CA VAL A 88 -1.11 -13.72 -3.93
C VAL A 88 -1.13 -15.00 -3.10
N LYS A 89 0.06 -15.60 -2.96
CA LYS A 89 0.30 -16.77 -2.10
C LYS A 89 0.64 -16.34 -0.66
N PHE A 90 0.56 -17.24 0.30
CA PHE A 90 0.94 -16.99 1.71
C PHE A 90 2.35 -16.41 1.86
N LYS A 91 3.33 -16.95 1.12
CA LYS A 91 4.71 -16.41 1.08
C LYS A 91 4.77 -14.94 0.68
N ASN A 92 3.89 -14.49 -0.22
CA ASN A 92 3.82 -13.10 -0.65
C ASN A 92 3.29 -12.20 0.48
N MET A 93 2.31 -12.68 1.26
CA MET A 93 1.80 -11.93 2.42
C MET A 93 2.87 -11.74 3.49
N VAL A 94 3.63 -12.79 3.82
CA VAL A 94 4.75 -12.70 4.76
C VAL A 94 5.81 -11.71 4.25
N LYS A 95 6.17 -11.80 2.97
CA LYS A 95 7.10 -10.87 2.33
C LYS A 95 6.60 -9.42 2.40
N MET A 96 5.31 -9.18 2.15
CA MET A 96 4.71 -7.84 2.28
C MET A 96 4.82 -7.29 3.70
N GLY A 97 4.60 -8.11 4.73
CA GLY A 97 4.77 -7.70 6.12
C GLY A 97 6.21 -7.28 6.43
N ILE A 98 7.19 -8.06 5.97
CA ILE A 98 8.62 -7.72 6.09
C ILE A 98 8.95 -6.43 5.31
N ASP A 99 8.39 -6.28 4.11
CA ASP A 99 8.64 -5.10 3.27
C ASP A 99 8.03 -3.82 3.89
N LEU A 100 6.89 -3.91 4.60
CA LEU A 100 6.37 -2.79 5.40
C LEU A 100 7.35 -2.34 6.50
N LEU A 101 7.96 -3.29 7.20
CA LEU A 101 9.01 -2.98 8.19
C LEU A 101 10.21 -2.32 7.52
N LYS A 102 10.61 -2.76 6.33
CA LYS A 102 11.66 -2.10 5.53
C LYS A 102 11.27 -0.68 5.12
N ILE A 103 10.02 -0.43 4.73
CA ILE A 103 9.53 0.93 4.42
C ILE A 103 9.69 1.82 5.65
N ARG A 104 9.29 1.34 6.82
CA ARG A 104 9.46 2.08 8.08
C ARG A 104 10.92 2.33 8.41
N TRP A 105 11.77 1.33 8.23
CA TRP A 105 13.21 1.48 8.40
C TRP A 105 13.81 2.52 7.44
N ASN A 106 13.42 2.49 6.17
CA ASN A 106 13.86 3.46 5.15
C ASN A 106 13.40 4.88 5.46
N LEU A 107 12.22 5.05 6.07
CA LEU A 107 11.75 6.33 6.59
C LEU A 107 12.63 6.84 7.74
N ILE A 108 12.94 5.99 8.72
CA ILE A 108 13.75 6.35 9.89
C ILE A 108 15.18 6.68 9.49
N THR A 109 15.76 5.88 8.59
CA THR A 109 17.13 6.05 8.07
C THR A 109 17.23 7.11 6.96
N LYS A 110 16.16 7.85 6.68
CA LYS A 110 16.09 8.93 5.66
C LYS A 110 16.55 8.50 4.25
N LYS A 111 16.45 7.22 3.91
CA LYS A 111 16.87 6.69 2.58
C LYS A 111 16.07 7.26 1.41
N TYR A 112 14.85 7.73 1.68
CA TYR A 112 13.99 8.36 0.69
C TYR A 112 14.41 9.81 0.34
N LYS A 113 15.34 10.42 1.09
CA LYS A 113 15.81 11.80 0.90
C LYS A 113 14.63 12.79 0.79
N ILE A 114 13.76 12.75 1.78
CA ILE A 114 12.53 13.55 1.95
C ILE A 114 12.44 14.04 3.38
#